data_AF-A0A3A4Z2Q2-F1
#
_entry.id   AF-A0A3A4Z2Q2-F1
#
_cell.length_a   1.000
_cell.length_b   1.000
_cell.length_c   1.000
_cell.angle_alpha   90.00
_cell.angle_beta   90.00
_cell.angle_gamma   90.00
#
_symmetry.space_group_name_H-M   'P 1'
#
loop_
_entity.id
_entity.type
_entity.pdbx_description
1 polymer ?
#
loop_
_entity_poly.entity_id
_entity_poly.type
_entity_poly.pdbx_seq_one_letter_code
_entity_poly.pdbx_strand_id
1 'polypeptide(L)'
;MSNKALEILSTVEFRDGLRAKLPPEIKIAHKFGERGTRDGFQLHDCGIVYYPERPYLLCVMTRGQDMDSLKEVIQDISFMVYSEVSKSTYK
;
A
#
# COMPACT_ATOMS: atom_id res chain seq x y z
N MET A 1 -14.50 18.20 3.13
CA MET A 1 -14.84 16.76 3.02
C MET A 1 -13.65 15.89 2.63
N SER A 2 -12.87 16.22 1.58
CA SER A 2 -11.70 15.41 1.15
C SER A 2 -10.65 15.17 2.26
N ASN A 3 -10.24 16.21 3.00
CA ASN A 3 -9.26 16.07 4.09
C ASN A 3 -9.73 15.13 5.21
N LYS A 4 -11.04 15.09 5.48
CA LYS A 4 -11.59 14.19 6.51
C LYS A 4 -11.52 12.72 6.06
N ALA A 5 -11.75 12.46 4.78
CA ALA A 5 -11.59 11.12 4.22
C ALA A 5 -10.11 10.66 4.28
N LEU A 6 -9.17 11.54 3.91
CA LEU A 6 -7.74 11.23 4.00
C LEU A 6 -7.26 11.01 5.43
N GLU A 7 -7.79 11.76 6.40
CA GLU A 7 -7.53 11.54 7.82
C GLU A 7 -7.96 10.13 8.23
N ILE A 8 -9.19 9.71 7.89
CA ILE A 8 -9.72 8.36 8.19
C ILE A 8 -8.89 7.27 7.49
N LEU A 9 -8.58 7.44 6.20
CA LEU A 9 -7.78 6.48 5.45
C LEU A 9 -6.35 6.37 5.98
N SER A 10 -5.87 7.37 6.72
CA SER A 10 -4.53 7.37 7.31
C SER A 10 -4.40 6.64 8.65
N THR A 11 -5.53 6.23 9.24
CA THR A 11 -5.60 5.50 10.50
C THR A 11 -5.97 4.03 10.30
N VAL A 12 -5.83 3.49 9.09
CA VAL A 12 -6.08 2.07 8.80
C VAL A 12 -5.06 1.19 9.52
N GLU A 13 -5.54 0.15 10.21
CA GLU A 13 -4.73 -0.73 11.04
C GLU A 13 -4.13 -1.93 10.29
N PHE A 14 -4.60 -2.21 9.07
CA PHE A 14 -4.05 -3.27 8.23
C PHE A 14 -2.60 -2.94 7.82
N ARG A 15 -1.63 -3.72 8.31
CA ARG A 15 -0.20 -3.48 8.10
C ARG A 15 0.43 -4.37 7.01
N ASP A 16 -0.25 -5.42 6.57
CA ASP A 16 0.32 -6.46 5.69
C ASP A 16 0.24 -6.12 4.19
N GLY A 17 -0.12 -4.87 3.83
CA GLY A 17 -0.18 -4.36 2.46
C GLY A 17 0.94 -3.37 2.16
N LEU A 18 0.58 -2.19 1.64
CA LEU A 18 1.54 -1.16 1.20
C LEU A 18 2.51 -0.73 2.30
N ARG A 19 2.10 -0.82 3.57
CA ARG A 19 2.88 -0.36 4.71
C ARG A 19 4.01 -1.30 5.14
N ALA A 20 3.90 -2.62 4.90
CA ALA A 20 4.63 -3.61 5.69
C ALA A 20 6.17 -3.44 5.67
N LYS A 21 6.72 -3.03 4.53
CA LYS A 21 8.16 -2.87 4.30
C LYS A 21 8.62 -1.41 4.24
N LEU A 22 7.75 -0.46 4.60
CA LEU A 22 8.09 0.97 4.63
C LEU A 22 8.43 1.43 6.06
N PRO A 23 9.24 2.50 6.24
CA PRO A 23 9.52 3.04 7.56
C PRO A 23 8.22 3.44 8.30
N PRO A 24 8.10 3.15 9.61
CA PRO A 24 6.86 3.34 10.37
C PRO A 24 6.38 4.80 10.43
N GLU A 25 7.29 5.75 10.34
CA GLU A 25 7.04 7.20 10.28
C GLU A 25 6.35 7.65 8.99
N ILE A 26 6.41 6.84 7.93
CA ILE A 26 5.74 7.16 6.67
C ILE A 26 4.23 6.98 6.83
N LYS A 27 3.53 8.12 6.75
CA LYS A 27 2.07 8.14 6.75
C LYS A 27 1.57 7.64 5.39
N ILE A 28 0.54 6.80 5.43
CA ILE A 28 -0.14 6.31 4.23
C ILE A 28 -1.63 6.47 4.46
N ALA A 29 -2.32 7.18 3.57
CA ALA A 29 -3.78 7.19 3.51
C ALA A 29 -4.22 6.14 2.48
N HIS A 30 -4.68 4.97 2.93
CA HIS A 30 -4.94 3.84 2.06
C HIS A 30 -6.22 3.09 2.41
N LYS A 31 -6.66 2.24 1.48
CA LYS A 31 -7.76 1.29 1.67
C LYS A 31 -7.34 -0.05 1.07
N PHE A 32 -7.36 -1.07 1.91
CA PHE A 32 -7.24 -2.46 1.47
C PHE A 32 -8.62 -3.07 1.18
N GLY A 33 -8.67 -4.09 0.34
CA GLY A 33 -9.86 -4.88 0.10
C GLY A 33 -9.49 -6.31 -0.20
N GLU A 34 -10.16 -7.25 0.45
CA GLU A 34 -9.96 -8.69 0.24
C GLU A 34 -11.27 -9.36 -0.18
N ARG A 35 -11.15 -10.42 -0.98
CA ARG A 35 -12.28 -11.28 -1.34
C ARG A 35 -11.80 -12.69 -1.61
N GLY A 36 -12.38 -13.66 -0.91
CA GLY A 36 -12.27 -15.09 -1.25
C GLY A 36 -13.49 -15.56 -2.05
N THR A 37 -13.27 -16.27 -3.15
CA THR A 37 -14.30 -17.02 -3.88
C THR A 37 -13.82 -18.45 -4.14
N ARG A 38 -14.64 -19.28 -4.80
CA ARG A 38 -14.20 -20.61 -5.29
C ARG A 38 -13.04 -20.54 -6.28
N ASP A 39 -12.86 -19.38 -6.91
CA ASP A 39 -11.82 -19.15 -7.93
C ASP A 39 -10.50 -18.64 -7.32
N GLY A 40 -10.43 -18.54 -5.99
CA GLY A 40 -9.27 -18.09 -5.24
C GLY A 40 -9.50 -16.77 -4.49
N PHE A 41 -8.40 -16.18 -4.05
CA PHE A 41 -8.37 -14.95 -3.28
C PHE A 41 -7.99 -13.75 -4.13
N GLN A 42 -8.44 -12.58 -3.68
CA GLN A 42 -8.05 -11.29 -4.19
C GLN A 42 -7.67 -10.43 -3.00
N LEU A 43 -6.56 -9.71 -3.12
CA LEU A 43 -6.12 -8.73 -2.16
C LEU A 43 -5.61 -7.50 -2.91
N HIS A 44 -6.16 -6.35 -2.53
CA HIS A 44 -5.87 -5.06 -3.14
C HIS A 44 -5.53 -4.06 -2.05
N ASP A 45 -4.57 -3.18 -2.28
CA ASP A 45 -4.27 -2.07 -1.37
C ASP A 45 -3.85 -0.84 -2.17
N CYS A 46 -4.56 0.26 -1.96
CA CYS A 46 -4.44 1.49 -2.74
C CYS A 46 -4.46 2.70 -1.84
N GLY A 47 -3.54 3.63 -2.06
CA GLY A 47 -3.42 4.81 -1.22
C GLY A 47 -2.41 5.84 -1.68
N ILE A 48 -2.32 6.90 -0.89
CA ILE A 48 -1.33 7.96 -1.00
C ILE A 48 -0.25 7.70 0.05
N VAL A 49 0.99 7.52 -0.40
CA VAL A 49 2.17 7.43 0.46
C VAL A 49 2.75 8.84 0.60
N TYR A 50 2.79 9.35 1.83
CA TYR A 50 3.31 10.69 2.12
C TYR A 50 4.83 10.65 2.32
N TYR A 51 5.57 10.32 1.25
CA TYR A 51 7.02 10.50 1.23
C TYR A 51 7.37 11.99 1.40
N PRO A 52 8.40 12.35 2.18
CA PRO A 52 8.78 13.75 2.41
C PRO A 52 8.91 14.54 1.10
N GLU A 53 8.20 15.65 1.00
CA GLU A 53 8.22 16.59 -0.14
C GLU A 53 7.74 16.04 -1.50
N ARG A 54 7.56 14.73 -1.64
CA ARG A 54 7.14 14.05 -2.88
C ARG A 54 6.14 12.92 -2.61
N PRO A 55 4.92 13.23 -2.13
CA PRO A 55 3.88 12.23 -1.97
C PRO A 55 3.52 11.59 -3.31
N TYR A 56 3.20 10.29 -3.29
CA TYR A 56 2.83 9.54 -4.49
C TYR A 56 1.63 8.64 -4.23
N LEU A 57 0.91 8.31 -5.30
CA LEU A 57 -0.20 7.36 -5.28
C LEU A 57 0.28 6.00 -5.76
N LEU A 58 -0.10 4.94 -5.04
CA LEU A 58 0.19 3.56 -5.41
C LEU A 58 -1.05 2.70 -5.16
N CYS A 59 -1.34 1.81 -6.10
CA CYS A 59 -2.43 0.85 -6.01
C CYS A 59 -1.93 -0.48 -6.58
N VAL A 60 -1.91 -1.50 -5.74
CA VAL A 60 -1.48 -2.85 -6.13
C VAL A 60 -2.66 -3.79 -5.95
N MET A 61 -2.97 -4.53 -7.00
CA MET A 61 -4.11 -5.44 -7.05
C MET A 61 -3.61 -6.84 -7.39
N THR A 62 -3.98 -7.83 -6.57
CA THR A 62 -3.49 -9.20 -6.70
C THR A 62 -4.64 -10.20 -6.71
N ARG A 63 -4.42 -11.34 -7.36
CA ARG A 63 -5.33 -12.50 -7.37
C ARG A 63 -4.51 -13.79 -7.42
N GLY A 64 -4.91 -14.78 -6.64
CA GLY A 64 -4.22 -16.08 -6.60
C GLY A 64 -4.82 -17.03 -5.59
N GLN A 65 -4.18 -18.18 -5.39
CA GLN A 65 -4.69 -19.23 -4.51
C GLN A 65 -4.13 -19.16 -3.08
N ASP A 66 -3.10 -18.35 -2.85
CA ASP A 66 -2.38 -18.27 -1.58
C ASP A 66 -2.33 -16.82 -1.08
N MET A 67 -2.99 -16.54 0.04
CA MET A 67 -3.12 -15.18 0.59
C MET A 67 -1.78 -14.58 1.04
N ASP A 68 -0.84 -15.40 1.49
CA ASP A 68 0.47 -14.91 1.94
C ASP A 68 1.32 -14.43 0.76
N SER A 69 1.31 -15.18 -0.35
CA SER A 69 1.91 -14.76 -1.62
C SER A 69 1.30 -13.45 -2.13
N LEU A 70 -0.02 -13.28 -2.02
CA LEU A 70 -0.70 -12.03 -2.42
C LEU A 70 -0.24 -10.83 -1.59
N LYS A 71 -0.13 -11.02 -0.26
CA LYS A 71 0.42 -10.00 0.65
C LYS A 71 1.86 -9.66 0.27
N GLU A 72 2.72 -10.67 0.13
CA GLU A 72 4.15 -10.47 -0.17
C GLU A 72 4.37 -9.66 -1.45
N VAL A 73 3.62 -9.95 -2.52
CA VAL A 73 3.67 -9.19 -3.78
C VAL A 73 3.34 -7.71 -3.59
N ILE A 74 2.30 -7.40 -2.81
CA ILE A 74 1.94 -5.99 -2.50
C ILE A 74 3.06 -5.29 -1.75
N GLN A 75 3.64 -5.96 -0.76
CA GLN A 75 4.70 -5.42 0.08
C GLN A 75 5.98 -5.14 -0.72
N ASP A 76 6.37 -6.08 -1.59
CA ASP A 76 7.56 -5.96 -2.43
C ASP A 76 7.43 -4.84 -3.45
N ILE A 77 6.29 -4.75 -4.13
CA ILE A 77 6.03 -3.67 -5.08
C ILE A 77 6.03 -2.32 -4.36
N SER A 78 5.38 -2.23 -3.18
CA SER A 78 5.38 -0.99 -2.39
C SER A 78 6.79 -0.54 -2.02
N PHE A 79 7.62 -1.47 -1.54
CA PHE A 79 9.01 -1.19 -1.18
C PHE A 79 9.86 -0.79 -2.40
N MET A 80 9.68 -1.47 -3.53
CA MET A 80 10.39 -1.15 -4.77
C MET A 80 10.07 0.27 -5.25
N VAL A 81 8.79 0.64 -5.26
CA VAL A 81 8.36 2.00 -5.65
C VAL A 81 8.90 3.04 -4.66
N TYR A 82 8.79 2.80 -3.35
CA TYR A 82 9.35 3.70 -2.34
C TYR A 82 10.86 3.93 -2.52
N SER A 83 11.59 2.85 -2.76
CA SER A 83 13.04 2.88 -2.97
C SER A 83 13.41 3.70 -4.21
N GLU A 84 12.63 3.60 -5.27
CA GLU A 84 12.86 4.37 -6.50
C GLU A 84 12.54 5.85 -6.33
N VAL A 85 11.44 6.19 -5.64
CA VAL A 85 11.10 7.58 -5.29
C VAL A 85 12.21 8.19 -4.43
N SER A 86 12.74 7.43 -3.46
CA SER A 86 13.87 7.87 -2.64
C SER A 86 15.10 8.22 -3.48
N LYS A 87 15.54 7.31 -4.37
CA LYS A 87 16.70 7.55 -5.25
C LYS A 87 16.50 8.75 -6.19
N SER A 88 15.30 8.91 -6.74
CA SER A 88 14.96 10.00 -7.66
C SER A 88 14.81 11.37 -6.97
N THR A 89 14.79 11.41 -5.65
CA THR A 89 14.70 12.65 -4.86
C THR A 89 16.06 13.22 -4.50
N TYR A 90 17.09 12.38 -4.39
CA TYR A 90 18.46 12.78 -4.06
C TYR A 90 19.40 12.87 -5.28
N LYS A 91 18.83 12.98 -6.49
CA LYS A 91 19.53 13.36 -7.73
C LYS A 91 19.31 14.83 -8.01
#